data_AF-A0A523QW93-F1
#
_entry.id   AF-A0A523QW93-F1
#
_cell.length_a   1.000
_cell.length_b   1.000
_cell.length_c   1.000
_cell.angle_alpha   90.00
_cell.angle_beta   90.00
_cell.angle_gamma   90.00
#
_symmetry.space_group_name_H-M   'P 1'
#
loop_
_entity.id
_entity.type
_entity.pdbx_description
1 polymer ?
#
loop_
_entity_poly.entity_id
_entity_poly.type
_entity_poly.pdbx_seq_one_letter_code
_entity_poly.pdbx_strand_id
1 'polypeptide(L)'
;EHEPAIPDFVNTVVVVAGFSGLGKPLNQKWVHRPERFGLLNGLEMGKEITSQDLVKVLRHPSGGMKNLPDGARKVVLLNQVDTPEQAGLAKGMARALLKEYESVVVASLLKLEDEVSSVHTNVAGVVLAAGESQRIGRPKQLLEWRGQPFISIVTEIALGARLEPVVVVTGAYHEEVKGALGDKAVDVVYNQEWKKGQSTSVKTGLAELPEGTGAVVFLLVDQPKIPVNLVETLVETHARTMSPIVGPMIGGHRGNPVLFDRITFPDFADIEGDAGGRQLFSKYEPMWVPWVDDSVDLDVDTLEDYKRLVG
;
A
#
# COMPACT_ATOMS: atom_id res chain seq x y z
N GLU A 1 19.04 -15.20 -33.28
CA GLU A 1 19.05 -14.57 -31.94
C GLU A 1 18.63 -13.12 -32.07
N HIS A 2 17.37 -12.79 -31.84
CA HIS A 2 16.96 -11.40 -31.60
C HIS A 2 16.12 -11.43 -30.34
N GLU A 3 16.75 -11.15 -29.20
CA GLU A 3 15.98 -10.65 -28.06
C GLU A 3 15.35 -9.33 -28.49
N PRO A 4 14.14 -8.99 -28.03
CA PRO A 4 13.54 -7.71 -28.40
C PRO A 4 14.49 -6.60 -27.98
N ALA A 5 14.98 -5.83 -28.96
CA ALA A 5 15.66 -4.59 -28.68
C ALA A 5 14.57 -3.65 -28.14
N ILE A 6 14.56 -3.43 -26.83
CA ILE A 6 13.69 -2.44 -26.20
C ILE A 6 14.32 -1.09 -26.52
N PRO A 7 13.68 -0.21 -27.30
CA PRO A 7 14.27 1.07 -27.63
C PRO A 7 14.39 1.97 -26.40
N ASP A 8 15.47 2.75 -26.31
CA ASP A 8 15.75 3.63 -25.16
C ASP A 8 14.70 4.74 -24.97
N PHE A 9 13.89 5.05 -26.00
CA PHE A 9 12.82 6.05 -25.91
C PHE A 9 11.54 5.52 -25.25
N VAL A 10 11.46 4.22 -24.96
CA VAL A 10 10.27 3.62 -24.34
C VAL A 10 10.13 4.11 -22.91
N ASN A 11 8.96 4.66 -22.58
CA ASN A 11 8.65 5.17 -21.25
C ASN A 11 7.97 4.13 -20.33
N THR A 12 7.53 2.99 -20.87
CA THR A 12 6.90 1.91 -20.11
C THR A 12 7.22 0.56 -20.74
N VAL A 13 7.74 -0.37 -19.94
CA VAL A 13 7.97 -1.77 -20.34
C VAL A 13 7.10 -2.69 -19.51
N VAL A 14 6.38 -3.58 -20.18
CA VAL A 14 5.58 -4.63 -19.55
C VAL A 14 6.29 -5.98 -19.70
N VAL A 15 6.78 -6.52 -18.60
CA VAL A 15 7.39 -7.85 -18.50
C VAL A 15 6.28 -8.86 -18.25
N VAL A 16 6.10 -9.81 -19.17
CA VAL A 16 5.00 -10.78 -19.10
C VAL A 16 5.52 -12.12 -18.58
N ALA A 17 4.83 -12.69 -17.58
CA ALA A 17 5.08 -14.04 -17.07
C ALA A 17 3.78 -14.83 -16.98
N GLY A 18 3.77 -16.04 -17.56
CA GLY A 18 2.63 -16.95 -17.49
C GLY A 18 2.70 -17.89 -16.28
N PHE A 19 1.58 -18.11 -15.61
CA PHE A 19 1.46 -18.99 -14.45
C PHE A 19 1.36 -20.48 -14.79
N SER A 20 1.22 -20.83 -16.07
CA SER A 20 1.05 -22.22 -16.52
C SER A 20 2.23 -23.15 -16.19
N GLY A 21 3.43 -22.59 -15.99
CA GLY A 21 4.63 -23.33 -15.60
C GLY A 21 4.77 -23.58 -14.08
N LEU A 22 4.02 -22.88 -13.23
CA LEU A 22 4.12 -23.06 -11.77
C LEU A 22 3.62 -24.44 -11.34
N GLY A 23 4.35 -25.08 -10.43
CA GLY A 23 4.07 -26.46 -10.00
C GLY A 23 4.37 -27.51 -11.07
N LYS A 24 5.05 -27.14 -12.17
CA LYS A 24 5.46 -28.05 -13.23
C LYS A 24 6.97 -28.26 -13.21
N PRO A 25 7.46 -29.41 -13.72
CA PRO A 25 8.90 -29.64 -13.84
C PRO A 25 9.53 -28.69 -14.87
N LEU A 26 10.71 -28.16 -14.55
CA LEU A 26 11.51 -27.32 -15.44
C LEU A 26 11.96 -28.12 -16.67
N ASN A 27 11.32 -27.86 -17.81
CA ASN A 27 11.66 -28.44 -19.11
C ASN A 27 11.04 -27.62 -20.26
N GLN A 28 11.36 -28.02 -21.50
CA GLN A 28 10.96 -27.30 -22.72
C GLN A 28 9.45 -27.34 -22.99
N LYS A 29 8.69 -28.23 -22.33
CA LYS A 29 7.23 -28.29 -22.47
C LYS A 29 6.54 -27.13 -21.74
N TRP A 30 7.08 -26.71 -20.60
CA TRP A 30 6.44 -25.73 -19.72
C TRP A 30 7.14 -24.37 -19.70
N VAL A 31 8.45 -24.33 -19.97
CA VAL A 31 9.24 -23.11 -19.94
C VAL A 31 9.96 -22.93 -21.26
N HIS A 32 9.81 -21.75 -21.86
CA HIS A 32 10.61 -21.38 -23.02
C HIS A 32 12.06 -21.11 -22.59
N ARG A 33 13.02 -21.84 -23.17
CA ARG A 33 14.47 -21.82 -22.80
C ARG A 33 14.69 -22.19 -21.32
N PRO A 34 14.32 -23.41 -20.90
CA PRO A 34 14.40 -23.83 -19.50
C PRO A 34 15.83 -23.82 -18.96
N GLU A 35 16.84 -23.98 -19.80
CA GLU A 35 18.26 -23.93 -19.42
C GLU A 35 18.65 -22.53 -18.92
N ARG A 36 18.13 -21.48 -19.56
CA ARG A 36 18.33 -20.09 -19.09
C ARG A 36 17.59 -19.83 -17.79
N PHE A 37 16.33 -20.28 -17.69
CA PHE A 37 15.55 -20.14 -16.46
C PHE A 37 16.29 -20.79 -15.27
N GLY A 38 16.74 -22.04 -15.45
CA GLY A 38 17.52 -22.79 -14.45
C GLY A 38 18.85 -22.13 -14.10
N LEU A 39 19.56 -21.53 -15.07
CA LEU A 39 20.81 -20.81 -14.81
C LEU A 39 20.59 -19.56 -13.92
N LEU A 40 19.50 -18.83 -14.13
CA LEU A 40 19.22 -17.57 -13.41
C LEU A 40 18.81 -17.80 -11.94
N ASN A 41 18.21 -18.95 -11.63
CA ASN A 41 17.74 -19.27 -10.28
C ASN A 41 18.47 -20.43 -9.60
N GLY A 42 19.29 -21.20 -10.33
CA GLY A 42 19.97 -22.40 -9.84
C GLY A 42 19.08 -23.64 -9.83
N LEU A 43 17.93 -23.63 -10.52
CA LEU A 43 16.98 -24.74 -10.57
C LEU A 43 17.42 -25.78 -11.60
N GLU A 44 17.57 -27.03 -11.17
CA GLU A 44 17.93 -28.15 -12.05
C GLU A 44 16.76 -28.57 -12.95
N MET A 45 17.09 -29.09 -14.14
CA MET A 45 16.09 -29.64 -15.07
C MET A 45 15.26 -30.76 -14.42
N GLY A 46 13.95 -30.71 -14.63
CA GLY A 46 13.00 -31.67 -14.07
C GLY A 46 12.52 -31.35 -12.65
N LYS A 47 13.15 -30.42 -11.93
CA LYS A 47 12.66 -29.94 -10.62
C LYS A 47 11.43 -29.07 -10.80
N GLU A 48 10.56 -29.08 -9.79
CA GLU A 48 9.33 -28.29 -9.80
C GLU A 48 9.63 -26.79 -9.73
N ILE A 49 8.94 -25.99 -10.56
CA ILE A 49 9.06 -24.54 -10.58
C ILE A 49 8.12 -23.94 -9.53
N THR A 50 8.68 -23.20 -8.58
CA THR A 50 7.92 -22.51 -7.53
C THR A 50 7.66 -21.04 -7.88
N SER A 51 6.76 -20.39 -7.14
CA SER A 51 6.55 -18.93 -7.25
C SER A 51 7.80 -18.13 -6.88
N GLN A 52 8.63 -18.65 -5.96
CA GLN A 52 9.90 -18.02 -5.58
C GLN A 52 10.92 -18.04 -6.72
N ASP A 53 10.97 -19.14 -7.47
CA ASP A 53 11.83 -19.26 -8.66
C ASP A 53 11.45 -18.24 -9.72
N LEU A 54 10.14 -18.05 -9.95
CA LEU A 54 9.64 -17.07 -10.90
C LEU A 54 9.93 -15.63 -10.45
N VAL A 55 9.73 -15.29 -9.18
CA VAL A 55 10.11 -13.97 -8.61
C VAL A 55 11.61 -13.73 -8.79
N LYS A 56 12.45 -14.72 -8.51
CA LYS A 56 13.92 -14.61 -8.66
C LYS A 56 14.31 -14.30 -10.10
N VAL A 57 13.72 -14.99 -11.08
CA VAL A 57 13.98 -14.76 -12.51
C VAL A 57 13.48 -13.39 -12.96
N LEU A 58 12.29 -12.96 -12.52
CA LEU A 58 11.74 -11.65 -12.85
C LEU A 58 12.62 -10.52 -12.32
N ARG A 59 13.11 -10.61 -11.08
CA ARG A 59 13.99 -9.61 -10.46
C ARG A 59 15.43 -9.66 -10.96
N HIS A 60 15.82 -10.69 -11.71
CA HIS A 60 17.21 -10.89 -12.12
C HIS A 60 17.64 -9.88 -13.21
N PRO A 61 18.82 -9.23 -13.12
CA PRO A 61 19.36 -8.31 -14.14
C PRO A 61 19.45 -8.90 -15.55
N SER A 62 19.83 -10.18 -15.65
CA SER A 62 19.84 -10.95 -16.90
C SER A 62 18.52 -11.69 -17.22
N GLY A 63 17.48 -11.47 -16.43
CA GLY A 63 16.15 -12.08 -16.53
C GLY A 63 15.08 -11.05 -16.87
N GLY A 64 14.08 -10.89 -16.01
CA GLY A 64 12.97 -9.94 -16.22
C GLY A 64 13.39 -8.46 -16.22
N MET A 65 14.57 -8.13 -15.68
CA MET A 65 15.11 -6.77 -15.67
C MET A 65 16.07 -6.48 -16.83
N LYS A 66 16.25 -7.44 -17.74
CA LYS A 66 17.26 -7.35 -18.80
C LYS A 66 16.89 -6.29 -19.83
N ASN A 67 17.84 -5.40 -20.13
CA ASN A 67 17.74 -4.36 -21.16
C ASN A 67 16.54 -3.41 -20.96
N LEU A 68 16.04 -3.25 -19.72
CA LEU A 68 15.02 -2.26 -19.43
C LEU A 68 15.68 -0.85 -19.45
N PRO A 69 15.18 0.11 -20.24
CA PRO A 69 15.73 1.47 -20.25
C PRO A 69 15.67 2.13 -18.88
N ASP A 70 16.69 2.92 -18.55
CA ASP A 70 16.70 3.74 -17.35
C ASP A 70 15.58 4.80 -17.44
N GLY A 71 14.78 4.92 -16.37
CA GLY A 71 13.64 5.85 -16.32
C GLY A 71 12.36 5.34 -16.98
N ALA A 72 12.38 4.19 -17.67
CA ALA A 72 11.14 3.57 -18.12
C ALA A 72 10.38 2.97 -16.91
N ARG A 73 9.07 3.18 -16.87
CA ARG A 73 8.19 2.51 -15.91
C ARG A 73 8.19 1.00 -16.18
N LYS A 74 8.45 0.20 -15.16
CA LYS A 74 8.57 -1.25 -15.21
C LYS A 74 7.31 -1.87 -14.62
N VAL A 75 6.59 -2.60 -15.44
CA VAL A 75 5.36 -3.28 -15.06
C VAL A 75 5.55 -4.77 -15.24
N VAL A 76 5.09 -5.58 -14.28
CA VAL A 76 4.96 -7.03 -14.49
C VAL A 76 3.52 -7.36 -14.78
N LEU A 77 3.26 -8.12 -15.84
CA LEU A 77 2.00 -8.78 -16.09
C LEU A 77 2.12 -10.27 -15.74
N LEU A 78 1.51 -10.65 -14.63
CA LEU A 78 1.30 -12.04 -14.22
C LEU A 78 0.04 -12.56 -14.92
N ASN A 79 0.22 -13.25 -16.03
CA ASN A 79 -0.87 -13.78 -16.85
C ASN A 79 -1.18 -15.25 -16.51
N GLN A 80 -2.35 -15.73 -16.94
CA GLN A 80 -2.82 -17.11 -16.74
C GLN A 80 -3.07 -17.45 -15.26
N VAL A 81 -3.47 -16.45 -14.47
CA VAL A 81 -3.86 -16.62 -13.06
C VAL A 81 -5.33 -16.98 -13.02
N ASP A 82 -5.60 -18.27 -13.23
CA ASP A 82 -6.94 -18.77 -13.57
C ASP A 82 -7.66 -19.46 -12.41
N THR A 83 -6.98 -19.64 -11.27
CA THR A 83 -7.52 -20.30 -10.07
C THR A 83 -7.35 -19.44 -8.81
N PRO A 84 -8.21 -19.60 -7.78
CA PRO A 84 -8.04 -18.92 -6.51
C PRO A 84 -6.68 -19.18 -5.84
N GLU A 85 -6.15 -20.40 -5.94
CA GLU A 85 -4.82 -20.72 -5.41
C GLU A 85 -3.73 -19.91 -6.11
N GLN A 86 -3.78 -19.81 -7.44
CA GLN A 86 -2.85 -18.98 -8.22
C GLN A 86 -2.99 -17.50 -7.89
N ALA A 87 -4.21 -17.00 -7.66
CA ALA A 87 -4.44 -15.61 -7.25
C ALA A 87 -3.79 -15.31 -5.89
N GLY A 88 -3.88 -16.26 -4.94
CA GLY A 88 -3.17 -16.17 -3.66
C GLY A 88 -1.64 -16.12 -3.82
N LEU A 89 -1.08 -16.95 -4.72
CA LEU A 89 0.35 -16.92 -5.05
C LEU A 89 0.76 -15.62 -5.72
N ALA A 90 -0.02 -15.13 -6.69
CA ALA A 90 0.25 -13.89 -7.41
C ALA A 90 0.29 -12.68 -6.45
N LYS A 91 -0.64 -12.63 -5.49
CA LYS A 91 -0.63 -11.61 -4.42
C LYS A 91 0.64 -11.66 -3.58
N GLY A 92 1.12 -12.85 -3.23
CA GLY A 92 2.39 -13.02 -2.53
C GLY A 92 3.60 -12.56 -3.35
N MET A 93 3.61 -12.89 -4.65
CA MET A 93 4.66 -12.46 -5.58
C MET A 93 4.67 -10.95 -5.80
N ALA A 94 3.49 -10.31 -5.92
CA ALA A 94 3.36 -8.89 -6.19
C ALA A 94 4.17 -8.05 -5.19
N ARG A 95 4.08 -8.39 -3.90
CA ARG A 95 4.86 -7.74 -2.84
C ARG A 95 6.37 -7.80 -3.07
N ALA A 96 6.88 -8.95 -3.49
CA ALA A 96 8.31 -9.12 -3.71
C ALA A 96 8.78 -8.41 -4.99
N LEU A 97 7.92 -8.33 -6.01
CA LEU A 97 8.21 -7.68 -7.28
C LEU A 97 8.13 -6.16 -7.20
N LEU A 98 7.29 -5.60 -6.32
CA LEU A 98 7.15 -4.15 -6.14
C LEU A 98 8.42 -3.43 -5.62
N LYS A 99 9.47 -4.20 -5.28
CA LYS A 99 10.81 -3.67 -4.94
C LYS A 99 11.60 -3.22 -6.18
N GLU A 100 11.33 -3.81 -7.34
CA GLU A 100 12.02 -3.50 -8.60
C GLU A 100 11.08 -2.98 -9.69
N TYR A 101 9.77 -3.19 -9.51
CA TYR A 101 8.73 -2.82 -10.45
C TYR A 101 7.76 -1.83 -9.80
N GLU A 102 7.27 -0.86 -10.57
CA GLU A 102 6.33 0.15 -10.08
C GLU A 102 4.90 -0.39 -9.97
N SER A 103 4.58 -1.45 -10.73
CA SER A 103 3.27 -2.11 -10.64
C SER A 103 3.29 -3.56 -11.10
N VAL A 104 2.41 -4.37 -10.50
CA VAL A 104 2.18 -5.77 -10.86
C VAL A 104 0.72 -5.97 -11.21
N VAL A 105 0.45 -6.32 -12.46
CA VAL A 105 -0.88 -6.59 -13.00
C VAL A 105 -1.10 -8.10 -13.00
N VAL A 106 -2.24 -8.55 -12.50
CA VAL A 106 -2.62 -9.96 -12.42
C VAL A 106 -3.82 -10.20 -13.34
N ALA A 107 -3.64 -11.05 -14.34
CA ALA A 107 -4.63 -11.31 -15.38
C ALA A 107 -4.99 -12.80 -15.50
N SER A 108 -6.25 -13.06 -15.89
CA SER A 108 -6.79 -14.39 -16.13
C SER A 108 -7.19 -14.54 -17.60
N LEU A 109 -7.01 -15.73 -18.16
CA LEU A 109 -7.49 -16.10 -19.49
C LEU A 109 -8.88 -16.75 -19.48
N LEU A 110 -9.39 -17.16 -18.31
CA LEU A 110 -10.65 -17.89 -18.19
C LEU A 110 -11.85 -17.02 -17.76
N LYS A 111 -11.65 -15.75 -17.37
CA LYS A 111 -12.73 -14.84 -16.98
C LYS A 111 -13.25 -14.02 -18.16
N LEU A 112 -14.58 -14.05 -18.37
CA LEU A 112 -15.28 -13.33 -19.43
C LEU A 112 -15.65 -11.88 -19.08
N GLU A 113 -15.55 -11.46 -17.81
CA GLU A 113 -16.03 -10.14 -17.34
C GLU A 113 -14.91 -9.15 -17.00
N ASP A 114 -13.74 -9.60 -16.51
CA ASP A 114 -12.55 -8.77 -16.30
C ASP A 114 -11.27 -9.55 -16.60
N GLU A 115 -10.54 -9.15 -17.65
CA GLU A 115 -9.26 -9.76 -18.03
C GLU A 115 -8.16 -9.47 -17.00
N VAL A 116 -8.27 -8.35 -16.28
CA VAL A 116 -7.38 -7.96 -15.17
C VAL A 116 -8.10 -8.16 -13.84
N SER A 117 -7.57 -9.06 -13.02
CA SER A 117 -8.13 -9.41 -11.71
C SER A 117 -7.66 -8.51 -10.57
N SER A 118 -6.45 -7.96 -10.67
CA SER A 118 -5.91 -6.97 -9.74
C SER A 118 -4.69 -6.25 -10.30
N VAL A 119 -4.43 -5.05 -9.79
CA VAL A 119 -3.25 -4.24 -10.03
C VAL A 119 -2.66 -3.85 -8.68
N HIS A 120 -1.43 -4.27 -8.43
CA HIS A 120 -0.72 -3.96 -7.19
C HIS A 120 0.30 -2.86 -7.45
N THR A 121 0.37 -1.90 -6.53
CA THR A 121 1.35 -0.81 -6.50
C THR A 121 1.85 -0.62 -5.07
N ASN A 122 2.93 0.14 -4.88
CA ASN A 122 3.34 0.55 -3.54
C ASN A 122 2.30 1.50 -2.94
N VAL A 123 1.83 1.17 -1.74
CA VAL A 123 0.84 1.96 -1.00
C VAL A 123 1.51 2.53 0.23
N ALA A 124 1.59 3.85 0.31
CA ALA A 124 2.16 4.53 1.47
C ALA A 124 1.15 4.61 2.63
N GLY A 125 1.66 4.75 3.85
CA GLY A 125 0.88 5.09 5.03
C GLY A 125 1.23 6.49 5.50
N VAL A 126 0.23 7.35 5.69
CA VAL A 126 0.42 8.66 6.32
C VAL A 126 -0.34 8.70 7.63
N VAL A 127 0.38 8.76 8.75
CA VAL A 127 -0.21 8.88 10.09
C VAL A 127 -0.30 10.36 10.46
N LEU A 128 -1.53 10.86 10.60
CA LEU A 128 -1.79 12.25 10.97
C LEU A 128 -1.78 12.39 12.50
N ALA A 129 -0.74 13.04 13.02
CA ALA A 129 -0.48 13.18 14.45
C ALA A 129 -0.12 14.62 14.88
N ALA A 130 -0.46 15.62 14.06
CA ALA A 130 -0.01 17.00 14.27
C ALA A 130 -0.83 17.84 15.27
N GLY A 131 -2.01 17.36 15.68
CA GLY A 131 -2.97 18.12 16.48
C GLY A 131 -2.54 18.40 17.94
N GLU A 132 -3.09 19.48 18.51
CA GLU A 132 -2.76 20.01 19.84
C GLU A 132 -3.54 19.39 21.02
N SER A 133 -4.54 18.55 20.74
CA SER A 133 -5.28 17.78 21.76
C SER A 133 -5.98 18.62 22.84
N GLN A 134 -6.50 19.80 22.48
CA GLN A 134 -7.09 20.77 23.44
C GLN A 134 -8.10 20.17 24.42
N ARG A 135 -9.00 19.30 23.95
CA ARG A 135 -10.08 18.70 24.77
C ARG A 135 -9.58 17.72 25.83
N ILE A 136 -8.41 17.14 25.65
CA ILE A 136 -7.81 16.17 26.57
C ILE A 136 -6.81 16.86 27.52
N GLY A 137 -6.26 18.01 27.12
CA GLY A 137 -5.32 18.81 27.93
C GLY A 137 -3.91 18.24 28.03
N ARG A 138 -3.62 17.15 27.31
CA ARG A 138 -2.29 16.53 27.14
C ARG A 138 -2.17 15.90 25.75
N PRO A 139 -0.95 15.60 25.24
CA PRO A 139 -0.76 15.08 23.89
C PRO A 139 -1.51 13.75 23.69
N LYS A 140 -2.52 13.74 22.83
CA LYS A 140 -3.35 12.55 22.57
C LYS A 140 -2.51 11.41 21.98
N GLN A 141 -1.49 11.78 21.21
CA GLN A 141 -0.50 10.91 20.58
C GLN A 141 0.24 10.02 21.59
N LEU A 142 0.40 10.53 22.82
CA LEU A 142 1.15 9.91 23.90
C LEU A 142 0.25 9.26 24.96
N LEU A 143 -1.07 9.25 24.75
CA LEU A 143 -1.96 8.45 25.56
C LEU A 143 -1.62 6.96 25.38
N GLU A 144 -1.72 6.21 26.46
CA GLU A 144 -1.38 4.80 26.44
C GLU A 144 -2.63 3.94 26.28
N TRP A 145 -2.58 2.95 25.40
CA TRP A 145 -3.56 1.88 25.34
C TRP A 145 -2.82 0.56 25.34
N ARG A 146 -3.20 -0.36 26.22
CA ARG A 146 -2.53 -1.66 26.40
C ARG A 146 -1.00 -1.53 26.64
N GLY A 147 -0.58 -0.46 27.31
CA GLY A 147 0.82 -0.21 27.67
C GLY A 147 1.69 0.39 26.56
N GLN A 148 1.10 0.83 25.44
CA GLN A 148 1.81 1.48 24.35
C GLN A 148 1.21 2.86 24.01
N PRO A 149 2.02 3.87 23.64
CA PRO A 149 1.52 5.14 23.14
C PRO A 149 0.69 4.97 21.87
N PHE A 150 -0.39 5.74 21.70
CA PHE A 150 -1.24 5.69 20.51
C PHE A 150 -0.44 5.82 19.21
N ILE A 151 0.53 6.74 19.18
CA ILE A 151 1.37 6.90 18.00
C ILE A 151 2.17 5.64 17.65
N SER A 152 2.65 4.90 18.66
CA SER A 152 3.34 3.62 18.45
C SER A 152 2.39 2.60 17.84
N ILE A 153 1.17 2.49 18.40
CA ILE A 153 0.16 1.51 17.97
C ILE A 153 -0.28 1.78 16.53
N VAL A 154 -0.67 3.02 16.20
CA VAL A 154 -1.14 3.37 14.84
C VAL A 154 -0.04 3.22 13.81
N THR A 155 1.21 3.51 14.19
CA THR A 155 2.37 3.26 13.32
C THR A 155 2.61 1.76 13.11
N GLU A 156 2.49 0.95 14.16
CA GLU A 156 2.57 -0.51 14.07
C GLU A 156 1.44 -1.11 13.23
N ILE A 157 0.24 -0.50 13.24
CA ILE A 157 -0.86 -0.88 12.35
C ILE A 157 -0.48 -0.63 10.89
N ALA A 158 0.05 0.55 10.57
CA ALA A 158 0.48 0.91 9.21
C ALA A 158 1.59 -0.03 8.70
N LEU A 159 2.63 -0.27 9.53
CA LEU A 159 3.73 -1.19 9.20
C LEU A 159 3.24 -2.65 9.10
N GLY A 160 2.35 -3.07 9.99
CA GLY A 160 1.76 -4.42 9.98
C GLY A 160 0.92 -4.68 8.73
N ALA A 161 0.25 -3.65 8.21
CA ALA A 161 -0.46 -3.70 6.93
C ALA A 161 0.48 -3.69 5.72
N ARG A 162 1.79 -3.50 5.96
CA ARG A 162 2.87 -3.39 4.96
C ARG A 162 2.68 -2.20 4.03
N LEU A 163 2.24 -1.09 4.60
CA LEU A 163 2.33 0.20 3.92
C LEU A 163 3.80 0.61 3.85
N GLU A 164 4.23 1.13 2.71
CA GLU A 164 5.63 1.50 2.46
C GLU A 164 5.71 2.64 1.42
N PRO A 165 6.34 3.79 1.76
CA PRO A 165 6.84 4.15 3.09
C PRO A 165 5.70 4.44 4.09
N VAL A 166 6.05 4.53 5.39
CA VAL A 166 5.16 5.07 6.42
C VAL A 166 5.71 6.42 6.89
N VAL A 167 4.93 7.47 6.67
CA VAL A 167 5.23 8.86 7.06
C VAL A 167 4.35 9.25 8.24
N VAL A 168 4.97 9.72 9.32
CA VAL A 168 4.28 10.26 10.49
C VAL A 168 4.36 11.78 10.48
N VAL A 169 3.22 12.42 10.28
CA VAL A 169 3.12 13.89 10.27
C VAL A 169 2.82 14.39 11.67
N THR A 170 3.74 15.20 12.19
CA THR A 170 3.72 15.74 13.55
C THR A 170 3.58 17.27 13.55
N GLY A 171 3.32 17.84 14.72
CA GLY A 171 2.98 19.27 14.86
C GLY A 171 3.24 19.75 16.29
N ALA A 172 2.18 19.99 17.05
CA ALA A 172 2.25 20.62 18.38
C ALA A 172 3.27 20.00 19.37
N TYR A 173 3.48 18.69 19.30
CA TYR A 173 4.36 17.92 20.20
C TYR A 173 5.42 17.12 19.42
N HIS A 174 6.09 17.76 18.46
CA HIS A 174 7.00 17.08 17.51
C HIS A 174 8.05 16.21 18.20
N GLU A 175 8.81 16.76 19.14
CA GLU A 175 9.94 16.06 19.76
C GLU A 175 9.47 14.89 20.64
N GLU A 176 8.40 15.07 21.40
CA GLU A 176 7.85 14.02 22.26
C GLU A 176 7.25 12.87 21.44
N VAL A 177 6.54 13.19 20.35
CA VAL A 177 5.99 12.18 19.44
C VAL A 177 7.10 11.42 18.71
N LYS A 178 8.12 12.13 18.22
CA LYS A 178 9.31 11.53 17.62
C LYS A 178 10.04 10.61 18.59
N GLY A 179 10.21 11.04 19.84
CA GLY A 179 10.81 10.24 20.90
C GLY A 179 10.04 8.94 21.19
N ALA A 180 8.70 9.01 21.19
CA ALA A 180 7.84 7.84 21.42
C ALA A 180 7.87 6.81 20.26
N LEU A 181 8.22 7.24 19.05
CA LEU A 181 8.36 6.34 17.91
C LEU A 181 9.62 5.48 17.99
N GLY A 182 10.72 6.01 18.55
CA GLY A 182 12.00 5.30 18.66
C GLY A 182 12.60 4.93 17.29
N ASP A 183 13.18 3.73 17.18
CA ASP A 183 13.85 3.25 15.96
C ASP A 183 12.90 2.56 14.95
N LYS A 184 11.61 2.88 14.98
CA LYS A 184 10.66 2.32 14.00
C LYS A 184 11.04 2.77 12.59
N ALA A 185 10.84 1.90 11.61
CA ALA A 185 11.11 2.18 10.20
C ALA A 185 10.05 3.11 9.59
N VAL A 186 10.04 4.36 10.04
CA VAL A 186 9.12 5.42 9.60
C VAL A 186 9.84 6.75 9.42
N ASP A 187 9.31 7.57 8.53
CA ASP A 187 9.77 8.94 8.33
C ASP A 187 8.94 9.89 9.18
N VAL A 188 9.58 10.67 10.05
CA VAL A 188 8.88 11.63 10.92
C VAL A 188 9.05 13.03 10.38
N VAL A 189 7.95 13.67 10.02
CA VAL A 189 7.95 14.98 9.36
C VAL A 189 7.20 15.99 10.19
N TYR A 190 7.79 17.18 10.33
CA TYR A 190 7.21 18.28 11.11
C TYR A 190 6.40 19.21 10.20
N ASN A 191 5.09 19.25 10.39
CA ASN A 191 4.23 20.25 9.76
C ASN A 191 4.28 21.55 10.57
N GLN A 192 5.00 22.56 10.09
CA GLN A 192 5.08 23.88 10.72
C GLN A 192 3.74 24.63 10.75
N GLU A 193 2.85 24.31 9.81
CA GLU A 193 1.57 24.98 9.61
C GLU A 193 0.39 24.22 10.24
N TRP A 194 0.67 23.30 11.17
CA TRP A 194 -0.35 22.44 11.79
C TRP A 194 -1.56 23.20 12.37
N LYS A 195 -1.38 24.46 12.78
CA LYS A 195 -2.45 25.35 13.28
C LYS A 195 -3.46 25.79 12.22
N LYS A 196 -3.14 25.69 10.92
CA LYS A 196 -4.04 26.07 9.81
C LYS A 196 -5.05 24.98 9.45
N GLY A 197 -5.00 23.84 10.15
CA GLY A 197 -5.96 22.76 10.03
C GLY A 197 -5.41 21.49 9.39
N GLN A 198 -6.20 20.43 9.42
CA GLN A 198 -5.79 19.08 9.02
C GLN A 198 -5.28 18.99 7.57
N SER A 199 -5.82 19.82 6.66
CA SER A 199 -5.39 19.89 5.25
C SER A 199 -3.88 20.13 5.10
N THR A 200 -3.25 20.96 5.95
CA THR A 200 -1.80 21.19 5.90
C THR A 200 -1.00 19.94 6.26
N SER A 201 -1.51 19.11 7.18
CA SER A 201 -0.85 17.87 7.58
C SER A 201 -0.96 16.80 6.49
N VAL A 202 -2.10 16.73 5.83
CA VAL A 202 -2.31 15.88 4.65
C VAL A 202 -1.35 16.27 3.52
N LYS A 203 -1.28 17.56 3.17
CA LYS A 203 -0.35 18.09 2.16
C LYS A 203 1.11 17.79 2.52
N THR A 204 1.48 18.00 3.79
CA THR A 204 2.83 17.69 4.30
C THR A 204 3.15 16.22 4.12
N GLY A 205 2.26 15.31 4.52
CA GLY A 205 2.50 13.87 4.39
C GLY A 205 2.60 13.40 2.94
N LEU A 206 1.79 13.97 2.04
CA LEU A 206 1.84 13.66 0.60
C LEU A 206 3.12 14.13 -0.07
N ALA A 207 3.63 15.31 0.31
CA ALA A 207 4.84 15.89 -0.28
C ALA A 207 6.10 15.05 -0.02
N GLU A 208 6.07 14.19 1.00
CA GLU A 208 7.17 13.31 1.41
C GLU A 208 7.14 11.95 0.71
N LEU A 209 6.07 11.67 -0.04
CA LEU A 209 5.91 10.39 -0.72
C LEU A 209 6.79 10.33 -1.99
N PRO A 210 7.45 9.20 -2.25
CA PRO A 210 8.16 8.98 -3.51
C PRO A 210 7.24 9.14 -4.72
N GLU A 211 7.77 9.64 -5.83
CA GLU A 211 7.02 9.82 -7.10
C GLU A 211 6.38 8.52 -7.60
N GLY A 212 6.98 7.36 -7.28
CA GLY A 212 6.47 6.04 -7.64
C GLY A 212 5.23 5.58 -6.84
N THR A 213 4.85 6.27 -5.76
CA THR A 213 3.74 5.86 -4.87
C THR A 213 2.43 5.74 -5.64
N GLY A 214 1.79 4.57 -5.58
CA GLY A 214 0.56 4.28 -6.31
C GLY A 214 -0.72 4.68 -5.58
N ALA A 215 -0.70 4.64 -4.24
CA ALA A 215 -1.79 5.07 -3.40
C ALA A 215 -1.28 5.43 -2.00
N VAL A 216 -2.11 6.08 -1.20
CA VAL A 216 -1.82 6.40 0.21
C VAL A 216 -3.00 6.04 1.09
N VAL A 217 -2.75 5.48 2.27
CA VAL A 217 -3.73 5.34 3.34
C VAL A 217 -3.47 6.41 4.38
N PHE A 218 -4.45 7.27 4.66
CA PHE A 218 -4.38 8.19 5.79
C PHE A 218 -4.95 7.53 7.05
N LEU A 219 -4.13 7.46 8.10
CA LEU A 219 -4.49 6.97 9.42
C LEU A 219 -4.53 8.14 10.41
N LEU A 220 -5.43 8.06 11.39
CA LEU A 220 -5.55 9.06 12.44
C LEU A 220 -5.00 8.51 13.76
N VAL A 221 -4.21 9.32 14.46
CA VAL A 221 -3.54 8.90 15.70
C VAL A 221 -4.53 8.58 16.85
N ASP A 222 -5.75 9.11 16.80
CA ASP A 222 -6.80 8.91 17.80
C ASP A 222 -7.66 7.66 17.58
N GLN A 223 -7.30 6.83 16.60
CA GLN A 223 -7.99 5.58 16.30
C GLN A 223 -7.10 4.33 16.54
N PRO A 224 -6.62 4.10 17.78
CA PRO A 224 -5.71 2.99 18.06
C PRO A 224 -6.38 1.61 17.94
N LYS A 225 -7.72 1.54 17.91
CA LYS A 225 -8.49 0.29 17.81
C LYS A 225 -8.56 -0.29 16.40
N ILE A 226 -8.15 0.46 15.37
CA ILE A 226 -8.19 -0.01 13.99
C ILE A 226 -7.31 -1.26 13.84
N PRO A 227 -7.85 -2.40 13.37
CA PRO A 227 -7.04 -3.59 13.21
C PRO A 227 -6.28 -3.57 11.88
N VAL A 228 -5.12 -4.22 11.85
CA VAL A 228 -4.27 -4.33 10.64
C VAL A 228 -5.05 -4.87 9.44
N ASN A 229 -5.91 -5.86 9.66
CA ASN A 229 -6.67 -6.49 8.59
C ASN A 229 -7.70 -5.55 7.94
N LEU A 230 -8.16 -4.49 8.63
CA LEU A 230 -9.00 -3.46 8.01
C LEU A 230 -8.20 -2.75 6.92
N VAL A 231 -7.00 -2.28 7.25
CA VAL A 231 -6.11 -1.58 6.32
C VAL A 231 -5.73 -2.48 5.14
N GLU A 232 -5.37 -3.74 5.42
CA GLU A 232 -5.11 -4.73 4.37
C GLU A 232 -6.32 -4.91 3.45
N THR A 233 -7.55 -4.92 3.99
CA THR A 233 -8.78 -5.02 3.20
C THR A 233 -8.97 -3.82 2.27
N LEU A 234 -8.65 -2.59 2.72
CA LEU A 234 -8.73 -1.39 1.87
C LEU A 234 -7.72 -1.47 0.72
N VAL A 235 -6.47 -1.86 1.01
CA VAL A 235 -5.41 -2.04 0.00
C VAL A 235 -5.79 -3.13 -1.00
N GLU A 236 -6.37 -4.24 -0.54
CA GLU A 236 -6.78 -5.33 -1.41
C GLU A 236 -8.01 -5.02 -2.25
N THR A 237 -8.90 -4.18 -1.74
CA THR A 237 -10.04 -3.68 -2.48
C THR A 237 -9.55 -2.75 -3.58
N HIS A 238 -8.70 -1.77 -3.23
CA HIS A 238 -8.06 -0.87 -4.20
C HIS A 238 -7.34 -1.65 -5.29
N ALA A 239 -6.55 -2.66 -4.94
CA ALA A 239 -5.83 -3.45 -5.94
C ALA A 239 -6.78 -4.16 -6.92
N ARG A 240 -7.98 -4.55 -6.50
CA ARG A 240 -8.95 -5.23 -7.38
C ARG A 240 -9.73 -4.26 -8.25
N THR A 241 -10.04 -3.07 -7.74
CA THR A 241 -11.00 -2.17 -8.37
C THR A 241 -10.37 -0.92 -8.96
N MET A 242 -9.13 -0.60 -8.56
CA MET A 242 -8.46 0.67 -8.82
C MET A 242 -9.33 1.89 -8.51
N SER A 243 -10.26 1.75 -7.54
CA SER A 243 -11.16 2.83 -7.15
C SER A 243 -10.34 4.02 -6.62
N PRO A 244 -10.62 5.26 -7.06
CA PRO A 244 -9.82 6.42 -6.65
C PRO A 244 -9.81 6.65 -5.14
N ILE A 245 -10.88 6.25 -4.45
CA ILE A 245 -11.02 6.34 -3.00
C ILE A 245 -11.63 5.04 -2.48
N VAL A 246 -11.04 4.47 -1.43
CA VAL A 246 -11.55 3.29 -0.73
C VAL A 246 -11.55 3.55 0.77
N GLY A 247 -12.69 3.35 1.44
CA GLY A 247 -12.79 3.52 2.88
C GLY A 247 -13.79 2.54 3.50
N PRO A 248 -13.78 2.35 4.82
CA PRO A 248 -14.72 1.46 5.47
C PRO A 248 -16.07 2.12 5.71
N MET A 249 -17.13 1.30 5.69
CA MET A 249 -18.46 1.64 6.18
C MET A 249 -18.67 0.89 7.50
N ILE A 250 -18.59 1.60 8.62
CA ILE A 250 -18.64 1.03 9.98
C ILE A 250 -19.97 1.44 10.62
N GLY A 251 -20.79 0.47 11.01
CA GLY A 251 -22.08 0.76 11.65
C GLY A 251 -23.02 1.67 10.82
N GLY A 252 -22.90 1.64 9.48
CA GLY A 252 -23.66 2.49 8.56
C GLY A 252 -23.08 3.89 8.32
N HIS A 253 -21.91 4.20 8.88
CA HIS A 253 -21.22 5.47 8.72
C HIS A 253 -19.88 5.30 8.00
N ARG A 254 -19.47 6.35 7.29
CA ARG A 254 -18.15 6.40 6.62
C ARG A 254 -17.07 6.52 7.69
N GLY A 255 -16.20 5.53 7.77
CA GLY A 255 -15.12 5.47 8.74
C GLY A 255 -13.76 5.83 8.16
N ASN A 256 -12.76 5.73 9.04
CA ASN A 256 -11.34 5.78 8.71
C ASN A 256 -10.70 4.41 9.00
N PRO A 257 -9.49 4.13 8.47
CA PRO A 257 -8.70 4.97 7.58
C PRO A 257 -9.26 5.00 6.16
N VAL A 258 -8.79 5.93 5.33
CA VAL A 258 -9.22 6.06 3.93
C VAL A 258 -8.01 5.99 3.01
N LEU A 259 -8.11 5.15 1.99
CA LEU A 259 -7.14 5.00 0.91
C LEU A 259 -7.51 5.94 -0.24
N PHE A 260 -6.50 6.61 -0.78
CA PHE A 260 -6.58 7.48 -1.95
C PHE A 260 -5.58 7.01 -3.01
N ASP A 261 -6.06 6.76 -4.23
CA ASP A 261 -5.22 6.44 -5.38
C ASP A 261 -4.45 7.68 -5.84
N ARG A 262 -3.28 7.46 -6.46
CA ARG A 262 -2.43 8.53 -7.00
C ARG A 262 -3.15 9.50 -7.94
N ILE A 263 -4.22 9.07 -8.62
CA ILE A 263 -5.03 9.94 -9.48
C ILE A 263 -5.65 11.12 -8.72
N THR A 264 -5.80 11.00 -7.40
CA THR A 264 -6.34 12.03 -6.52
C THR A 264 -5.27 12.99 -5.97
N PHE A 265 -3.97 12.63 -6.06
CA PHE A 265 -2.89 13.38 -5.41
C PHE A 265 -2.81 14.85 -5.83
N PRO A 266 -2.95 15.22 -7.13
CA PRO A 266 -2.90 16.62 -7.54
C PRO A 266 -3.96 17.50 -6.86
N ASP A 267 -5.14 16.94 -6.57
CA ASP A 267 -6.26 17.70 -6.00
C ASP A 267 -6.11 17.96 -4.50
N PHE A 268 -5.18 17.28 -3.82
CA PHE A 268 -4.84 17.63 -2.46
C PHE A 268 -4.16 19.00 -2.36
N ALA A 269 -3.65 19.58 -3.45
CA ALA A 269 -3.15 20.96 -3.45
C ALA A 269 -4.25 21.97 -3.07
N ASP A 270 -5.49 21.69 -3.47
CA ASP A 270 -6.63 22.62 -3.38
C ASP A 270 -7.48 22.44 -2.11
N ILE A 271 -7.22 21.41 -1.29
CA ILE A 271 -7.98 21.21 -0.05
C ILE A 271 -7.58 22.22 1.03
N GLU A 272 -8.56 22.70 1.81
CA GLU A 272 -8.32 23.67 2.89
C GLU A 272 -9.04 23.28 4.19
N GLY A 273 -8.65 23.91 5.31
CA GLY A 273 -9.28 23.71 6.61
C GLY A 273 -9.15 22.30 7.17
N ASP A 274 -10.17 21.86 7.92
CA ASP A 274 -10.14 20.66 8.76
C ASP A 274 -10.83 19.43 8.15
N ALA A 275 -11.52 19.59 7.01
CA ALA A 275 -12.18 18.46 6.36
C ALA A 275 -11.18 17.45 5.75
N GLY A 276 -9.93 17.85 5.56
CA GLY A 276 -8.86 16.99 5.02
C GLY A 276 -9.23 16.41 3.66
N GLY A 277 -8.88 15.13 3.44
CA GLY A 277 -9.18 14.41 2.18
C GLY A 277 -10.67 14.18 1.91
N ARG A 278 -11.57 14.39 2.89
CA ARG A 278 -13.02 14.22 2.69
C ARG A 278 -13.59 15.18 1.65
N GLN A 279 -12.91 16.29 1.39
CA GLN A 279 -13.27 17.25 0.33
C GLN A 279 -13.24 16.63 -1.07
N LEU A 280 -12.46 15.57 -1.27
CA LEU A 280 -12.35 14.90 -2.57
C LEU A 280 -13.50 13.94 -2.86
N PHE A 281 -14.36 13.63 -1.89
CA PHE A 281 -15.47 12.67 -2.04
C PHE A 281 -16.57 13.16 -2.99
N SER A 282 -16.63 14.46 -3.27
CA SER A 282 -17.54 15.03 -4.27
C SER A 282 -16.99 14.92 -5.69
N LYS A 283 -15.66 14.84 -5.85
CA LYS A 283 -14.98 14.76 -7.15
C LYS A 283 -14.73 13.31 -7.58
N TYR A 284 -14.45 12.43 -6.62
CA TYR A 284 -14.18 11.02 -6.85
C TYR A 284 -15.18 10.18 -6.08
N GLU A 285 -15.89 9.28 -6.77
CA GLU A 285 -16.83 8.37 -6.14
C GLU A 285 -16.08 7.36 -5.25
N PRO A 286 -16.31 7.37 -3.92
CA PRO A 286 -15.63 6.44 -3.03
C PRO A 286 -16.27 5.06 -3.05
N MET A 287 -15.44 4.03 -3.01
CA MET A 287 -15.87 2.67 -2.73
C MET A 287 -15.85 2.41 -1.23
N TRP A 288 -17.03 2.13 -0.67
CA TRP A 288 -17.17 1.84 0.76
C TRP A 288 -17.20 0.34 1.03
N VAL A 289 -16.27 -0.13 1.87
CA VAL A 289 -16.16 -1.53 2.28
C VAL A 289 -16.93 -1.76 3.58
N PRO A 290 -18.00 -2.57 3.60
CA PRO A 290 -18.72 -2.86 4.84
C PRO A 290 -17.81 -3.49 5.89
N TRP A 291 -17.86 -2.95 7.11
CA TRP A 291 -17.12 -3.47 8.25
C TRP A 291 -18.06 -3.76 9.43
N VAL A 292 -17.98 -4.97 9.96
CA VAL A 292 -18.96 -5.50 10.93
C VAL A 292 -18.66 -5.07 12.36
N ASP A 293 -17.39 -4.96 12.74
CA ASP A 293 -16.99 -4.55 14.09
C ASP A 293 -17.09 -3.03 14.23
N ASP A 294 -18.20 -2.56 14.80
CA ASP A 294 -18.46 -1.13 15.04
C ASP A 294 -17.56 -0.52 16.12
N SER A 295 -16.93 -1.37 16.93
CA SER A 295 -16.10 -0.91 18.04
C SER A 295 -14.83 -0.21 17.57
N VAL A 296 -14.47 -0.35 16.29
CA VAL A 296 -13.28 0.27 15.69
C VAL A 296 -13.49 1.75 15.35
N ASP A 297 -14.74 2.25 15.30
CA ASP A 297 -15.10 3.65 14.94
C ASP A 297 -15.04 4.63 16.13
N LEU A 298 -14.28 4.28 17.18
CA LEU A 298 -14.13 5.12 18.36
C LEU A 298 -12.96 6.09 18.21
N ASP A 299 -13.27 7.36 17.92
CA ASP A 299 -12.32 8.47 17.98
C ASP A 299 -12.09 8.90 19.44
N VAL A 300 -10.83 8.91 19.89
CA VAL A 300 -10.48 9.38 21.24
C VAL A 300 -10.25 10.89 21.23
N ASP A 301 -11.34 11.64 21.37
CA ASP A 301 -11.33 13.11 21.35
C ASP A 301 -11.44 13.76 22.72
N THR A 302 -12.02 13.05 23.70
CA THR A 302 -12.21 13.54 25.06
C THR A 302 -11.64 12.56 26.09
N LEU A 303 -11.51 13.03 27.35
CA LEU A 303 -11.12 12.14 28.46
C LEU A 303 -12.16 11.05 28.72
N GLU A 304 -13.43 11.27 28.39
CA GLU A 304 -14.49 10.27 28.53
C GLU A 304 -14.30 9.15 27.50
N ASP A 305 -13.99 9.50 26.25
CA ASP A 305 -13.67 8.53 25.19
C ASP A 305 -12.44 7.70 25.58
N TYR A 306 -11.42 8.35 26.12
CA TYR A 306 -10.22 7.66 26.60
C TYR A 306 -10.54 6.68 27.73
N LYS A 307 -11.36 7.08 28.71
CA LYS A 307 -11.81 6.18 29.79
C LYS A 307 -12.59 4.99 29.24
N ARG A 308 -13.47 5.21 28.27
CA ARG A 308 -14.24 4.15 27.60
C ARG A 308 -13.35 3.20 26.79
N LEU A 309 -12.22 3.68 26.28
CA LEU A 309 -11.24 2.86 25.57
C LEU A 309 -10.44 1.94 26.50
N VAL A 310 -10.08 2.42 27.69
CA VAL A 310 -9.22 1.69 28.65
C VAL A 310 -9.98 0.85 29.67
N GLY A 311 -11.25 1.17 29.93
CA GLY A 311 -12.14 0.41 30.81
C GLY A 311 -12.80 -0.77 30.11
#